data_AF-A0A7X9JG54-F1
#
_entry.id   AF-A0A7X9JG54-F1
#
_cell.length_a   1.000
_cell.length_b   1.000
_cell.length_c   1.000
_cell.angle_alpha   90.00
_cell.angle_beta   90.00
_cell.angle_gamma   90.00
#
_symmetry.space_group_name_H-M   'P 1'
#
loop_
_entity.id
_entity.type
_entity.pdbx_description
1 polymer ?
#
loop_
_entity_poly.entity_id
_entity_poly.type
_entity_poly.pdbx_seq_one_letter_code
_entity_poly.pdbx_strand_id
1 'polypeptide(L)'
;TITREDPADKGPAGGWPADIAVFLKPAALIQSDDPQIKALIGKIVRPEDSAFVKARKIINWVFLNIEKKPALSVPNALEVLKNRSGDCNEHAVLTVALLRAAGIPARSEAGLVYLRGRFYYHAWCVLYINRWITADAVFNQIPADVTHIRLLRGETDQQIRLIGVIGKTNLEVLSQTR
;
A
#
# COMPACT_ATOMS: atom_id res chain seq x y z
N THR A 1 -3.75 -3.35 -21.02
CA THR A 1 -4.27 -1.99 -21.23
C THR A 1 -3.93 -1.14 -20.02
N ILE A 2 -3.38 0.06 -20.23
CA ILE A 2 -3.11 1.03 -19.16
C ILE A 2 -4.38 1.88 -19.00
N THR A 3 -4.93 1.95 -17.80
CA THR A 3 -6.17 2.70 -17.51
C THR A 3 -5.87 3.79 -16.48
N ARG A 4 -6.30 5.02 -16.74
CA ARG A 4 -6.16 6.12 -15.78
C ARG A 4 -7.06 5.86 -14.58
N GLU A 5 -6.49 5.93 -13.38
CA GLU A 5 -7.23 5.90 -12.13
C GLU A 5 -7.76 7.30 -11.81
N ASP A 6 -9.08 7.43 -11.64
CA ASP A 6 -9.72 8.71 -11.31
C ASP A 6 -10.04 8.76 -9.80
N PRO A 7 -9.41 9.68 -9.05
CA PRO A 7 -9.54 9.78 -7.60
C PRO A 7 -10.79 10.51 -7.10
N ALA A 8 -11.65 11.05 -7.98
CA ALA A 8 -12.77 11.92 -7.58
C ALA A 8 -13.91 11.21 -6.80
N ASP A 9 -13.78 9.92 -6.51
CA ASP A 9 -14.85 9.09 -6.00
C ASP A 9 -14.93 9.11 -4.46
N LYS A 10 -16.12 9.32 -3.89
CA LYS A 10 -16.30 9.52 -2.43
C LYS A 10 -16.43 8.22 -1.62
N GLY A 11 -16.47 7.06 -2.30
CA GLY A 11 -16.79 5.76 -1.72
C GLY A 11 -18.31 5.49 -1.69
N PRO A 12 -18.74 4.26 -1.37
CA PRO A 12 -20.14 3.87 -1.46
C PRO A 12 -20.95 4.43 -0.30
N ALA A 13 -22.13 4.98 -0.60
CA ALA A 13 -23.07 5.51 0.39
C ALA A 13 -23.70 4.43 1.30
N GLY A 14 -23.62 3.15 0.92
CA GLY A 14 -24.25 2.01 1.60
C GLY A 14 -23.28 0.96 2.17
N GLY A 15 -22.00 1.29 2.32
CA GLY A 15 -20.97 0.33 2.75
C GLY A 15 -20.36 -0.47 1.59
N TRP A 16 -19.39 -1.33 1.92
CA TRP A 16 -18.62 -2.07 0.93
C TRP A 16 -19.29 -3.40 0.55
N PRO A 17 -19.25 -3.83 -0.73
CA PRO A 17 -19.65 -5.18 -1.13
C PRO A 17 -18.95 -6.26 -0.26
N ALA A 18 -19.61 -7.39 0.02
CA ALA A 18 -19.09 -8.38 0.97
C ALA A 18 -17.72 -8.96 0.59
N ASP A 19 -17.50 -9.18 -0.71
CA ASP A 19 -16.24 -9.62 -1.31
C ASP A 19 -15.12 -8.58 -1.21
N ILE A 20 -15.48 -7.31 -1.04
CA ILE A 20 -14.55 -6.21 -0.78
C ILE A 20 -14.35 -6.00 0.73
N ALA A 21 -15.41 -6.11 1.53
CA ALA A 21 -15.39 -5.90 2.96
C ALA A 21 -14.45 -6.88 3.70
N VAL A 22 -14.15 -8.04 3.10
CA VAL A 22 -13.12 -8.96 3.62
C VAL A 22 -11.76 -8.28 3.79
N PHE A 23 -11.43 -7.30 2.93
CA PHE A 23 -10.18 -6.53 2.98
C PHE A 23 -10.19 -5.41 4.03
N LEU A 24 -11.17 -5.38 4.92
CA LEU A 24 -11.15 -4.57 6.15
C LEU A 24 -10.63 -5.36 7.35
N LYS A 25 -10.64 -6.69 7.26
CA LYS A 25 -10.28 -7.55 8.39
C LYS A 25 -8.78 -7.46 8.69
N PRO A 26 -8.39 -7.55 9.97
CA PRO A 26 -6.99 -7.72 10.32
C PRO A 26 -6.44 -9.04 9.77
N ALA A 27 -5.12 -9.12 9.66
CA ALA A 27 -4.38 -10.32 9.31
C ALA A 27 -3.12 -10.42 10.17
N ALA A 28 -2.42 -11.56 10.15
CA ALA A 28 -1.27 -11.83 11.03
C ALA A 28 -0.19 -10.74 11.02
N LEU A 29 0.07 -10.14 9.86
CA LEU A 29 1.05 -9.07 9.67
C LEU A 29 0.41 -7.68 9.49
N ILE A 30 -0.92 -7.60 9.50
CA ILE A 30 -1.73 -6.40 9.24
C ILE A 30 -2.70 -6.24 10.42
N GLN A 31 -2.19 -5.82 11.57
CA GLN A 31 -2.95 -5.72 12.82
C GLN A 31 -3.79 -4.43 12.85
N SER A 32 -4.70 -4.28 11.88
CA SER A 32 -5.55 -3.08 11.71
C SER A 32 -6.55 -2.88 12.85
N ASP A 33 -6.81 -3.90 13.66
CA ASP A 33 -7.67 -3.84 14.82
C ASP A 33 -6.93 -3.45 16.12
N ASP A 34 -5.60 -3.35 16.09
CA ASP A 34 -4.78 -2.99 17.23
C ASP A 34 -5.14 -1.60 17.79
N PRO A 35 -5.24 -1.44 19.13
CA PRO A 35 -5.58 -0.15 19.74
C PRO A 35 -4.64 1.00 19.36
N GLN A 36 -3.34 0.76 19.18
CA GLN A 36 -2.36 1.79 18.81
C GLN A 36 -2.58 2.28 17.38
N ILE A 37 -2.89 1.36 16.47
CA ILE A 37 -3.23 1.68 15.08
C ILE A 37 -4.53 2.51 15.03
N LYS A 38 -5.59 2.09 15.74
CA LYS A 38 -6.86 2.83 15.81
C LYS A 38 -6.70 4.21 16.44
N ALA A 39 -5.93 4.30 17.53
CA ALA A 39 -5.66 5.58 18.19
C ALA A 39 -4.90 6.55 17.27
N LEU A 40 -3.98 6.04 16.46
CA LEU A 40 -3.29 6.85 15.46
C LEU A 40 -4.24 7.34 14.36
N ILE A 41 -5.15 6.49 13.87
CA ILE A 41 -6.15 6.90 12.87
C ILE A 41 -6.99 8.07 13.37
N GLY A 42 -7.42 8.04 14.63
CA GLY A 42 -8.15 9.17 15.24
C GLY A 42 -7.37 10.50 15.28
N LYS A 43 -6.04 10.47 15.11
CA LYS A 43 -5.17 11.66 15.00
C LYS A 43 -4.92 12.10 13.56
N ILE A 44 -4.94 11.17 12.60
CA ILE A 44 -4.62 11.44 11.19
C ILE A 44 -5.85 11.95 10.44
N VAL A 45 -7.02 11.36 10.68
CA VAL A 45 -8.22 11.61 9.88
C VAL A 45 -9.38 12.13 10.73
N ARG A 46 -10.32 12.80 10.07
CA ARG A 46 -11.59 13.22 10.69
C ARG A 46 -12.74 12.33 10.23
N PRO A 47 -13.78 12.10 11.06
CA PRO A 47 -14.92 11.27 10.68
C PRO A 47 -15.56 11.67 9.35
N GLU A 48 -15.70 12.98 9.11
CA GLU A 48 -16.30 13.61 7.92
C GLU A 48 -15.42 13.62 6.67
N ASP A 49 -14.14 13.24 6.77
CA ASP A 49 -13.28 13.12 5.60
C ASP A 49 -13.82 12.01 4.67
N SER A 50 -13.85 12.28 3.37
CA SER A 50 -14.14 11.25 2.36
C SER A 50 -13.08 10.14 2.37
N ALA A 51 -13.42 8.95 1.85
CA ALA A 51 -12.48 7.83 1.78
C ALA A 51 -11.16 8.21 1.08
N PHE A 52 -11.22 8.97 -0.01
CA PHE A 52 -10.03 9.42 -0.73
C PHE A 52 -9.18 10.41 0.11
N VAL A 53 -9.82 11.34 0.81
CA VAL A 53 -9.11 12.29 1.70
C VAL A 53 -8.43 11.56 2.85
N LYS A 54 -9.12 10.58 3.47
CA LYS A 54 -8.55 9.70 4.50
C LYS A 54 -7.33 8.96 3.98
N ALA A 55 -7.44 8.33 2.81
CA ALA A 55 -6.34 7.62 2.17
C ALA A 55 -5.13 8.53 1.92
N ARG A 56 -5.34 9.70 1.31
CA ARG A 56 -4.26 10.67 1.06
C ARG A 56 -3.54 11.10 2.34
N LYS A 57 -4.29 11.39 3.41
CA LYS A 57 -3.71 11.77 4.71
C LYS A 57 -2.88 10.65 5.32
N ILE A 58 -3.37 9.41 5.26
CA ILE A 58 -2.68 8.22 5.75
C ILE A 58 -1.38 7.99 4.99
N ILE A 59 -1.43 7.99 3.64
CA ILE A 59 -0.27 7.78 2.78
C ILE A 59 0.79 8.85 3.05
N ASN A 60 0.38 10.11 3.12
CA ASN A 60 1.28 11.22 3.42
C ASN A 60 1.87 11.11 4.83
N TRP A 61 1.08 10.68 5.82
CA TRP A 61 1.58 10.48 7.18
C TRP A 61 2.65 9.38 7.20
N VAL A 62 2.42 8.24 6.55
CA VAL A 62 3.43 7.16 6.48
C VAL A 62 4.69 7.67 5.79
N PHE A 63 4.56 8.34 4.65
CA PHE A 63 5.68 8.91 3.89
C PHE A 63 6.58 9.83 4.74
N LEU A 64 5.97 10.65 5.61
CA LEU A 64 6.67 11.62 6.45
C LEU A 64 7.19 11.04 7.76
N ASN A 65 6.56 10.00 8.30
CA ASN A 65 6.80 9.53 9.67
C ASN A 65 7.51 8.18 9.76
N ILE A 66 7.66 7.48 8.64
CA ILE A 66 8.43 6.23 8.56
C ILE A 66 9.70 6.49 7.77
N GLU A 67 10.82 6.23 8.41
CA GLU A 67 12.13 6.34 7.78
C GLU A 67 12.37 5.19 6.81
N LYS A 68 12.83 5.52 5.61
CA LYS A 68 13.11 4.55 4.54
C LYS A 68 14.48 3.89 4.80
N LYS A 69 14.48 2.71 5.40
CA LYS A 69 15.69 1.96 5.77
C LYS A 69 15.52 0.48 5.40
N PRO A 70 16.57 -0.21 4.90
CA PRO A 70 16.49 -1.64 4.67
C PRO A 70 16.03 -2.40 5.91
N ALA A 71 15.09 -3.33 5.73
CA ALA A 71 14.64 -4.23 6.78
C ALA A 71 15.05 -5.67 6.45
N LEU A 72 15.39 -6.44 7.48
CA LEU A 72 15.79 -7.85 7.37
C LEU A 72 14.78 -8.79 8.05
N SER A 73 13.66 -8.24 8.52
CA SER A 73 12.63 -8.93 9.28
C SER A 73 11.39 -9.19 8.43
N VAL A 74 10.52 -10.09 8.89
CA VAL A 74 9.17 -10.20 8.34
C VAL A 74 8.41 -8.90 8.64
N PRO A 75 7.81 -8.23 7.64
CA PRO A 75 7.12 -6.96 7.83
C PRO A 75 5.90 -7.15 8.74
N ASN A 76 5.74 -6.27 9.73
CA ASN A 76 4.69 -6.35 10.74
C ASN A 76 4.19 -4.94 11.07
N ALA A 77 2.92 -4.64 10.78
CA ALA A 77 2.41 -3.26 10.85
C ALA A 77 2.63 -2.61 12.22
N LEU A 78 2.39 -3.35 13.31
CA LEU A 78 2.54 -2.82 14.66
C LEU A 78 4.00 -2.53 15.01
N GLU A 79 4.93 -3.41 14.64
CA GLU A 79 6.36 -3.18 14.87
C GLU A 79 6.88 -2.02 14.02
N VAL A 80 6.43 -1.86 12.77
CA VAL A 80 6.80 -0.70 11.95
C VAL A 80 6.30 0.60 12.59
N LEU A 81 5.09 0.62 13.13
CA LEU A 81 4.55 1.78 13.85
C LEU A 81 5.41 2.13 15.09
N LYS A 82 5.94 1.14 15.81
CA LYS A 82 6.81 1.36 16.98
C LYS A 82 8.21 1.83 16.56
N ASN A 83 8.81 1.16 15.58
CA ASN A 83 10.19 1.36 15.16
C ASN A 83 10.38 2.57 14.24
N ARG A 84 9.30 3.08 13.63
CA ARG A 84 9.30 4.25 12.74
C ARG A 84 10.28 4.16 11.58
N SER A 85 10.57 2.95 11.13
CA SER A 85 11.51 2.69 10.05
C SER A 85 11.20 1.36 9.35
N GLY A 86 11.62 1.24 8.10
CA GLY A 86 11.51 0.02 7.31
C GLY A 86 11.62 0.28 5.80
N ASP A 87 11.57 -0.77 5.00
CA ASP A 87 11.66 -0.69 3.55
C ASP A 87 10.26 -0.63 2.90
N CYS A 88 10.19 -0.87 1.59
CA CYS A 88 8.92 -0.85 0.85
C CYS A 88 7.87 -1.81 1.43
N ASN A 89 8.27 -2.98 1.96
CA ASN A 89 7.37 -3.96 2.54
C ASN A 89 6.77 -3.44 3.85
N GLU A 90 7.59 -2.87 4.73
CA GLU A 90 7.13 -2.25 5.97
C GLU A 90 6.19 -1.08 5.72
N HIS A 91 6.52 -0.22 4.75
CA HIS A 91 5.67 0.89 4.36
C HIS A 91 4.32 0.40 3.84
N ALA A 92 4.32 -0.59 2.94
CA ALA A 92 3.09 -1.15 2.38
C ALA A 92 2.19 -1.77 3.47
N VAL A 93 2.78 -2.61 4.33
CA VAL A 93 2.04 -3.32 5.38
C VAL A 93 1.43 -2.37 6.42
N LEU A 94 2.20 -1.39 6.89
CA LEU A 94 1.65 -0.37 7.80
C LEU A 94 0.58 0.47 7.11
N THR A 95 0.78 0.85 5.85
CA THR A 95 -0.22 1.63 5.10
C THR A 95 -1.53 0.87 4.98
N VAL A 96 -1.49 -0.43 4.65
CA VAL A 96 -2.70 -1.27 4.59
C VAL A 96 -3.37 -1.36 5.96
N ALA A 97 -2.63 -1.57 7.04
CA ALA A 97 -3.21 -1.64 8.38
C ALA A 97 -3.94 -0.34 8.76
N LEU A 98 -3.34 0.82 8.46
CA LEU A 98 -3.92 2.13 8.70
C LEU A 98 -5.17 2.38 7.84
N LEU A 99 -5.13 2.02 6.55
CA LEU A 99 -6.29 2.13 5.65
C LEU A 99 -7.47 1.28 6.15
N ARG A 100 -7.21 0.02 6.50
CA ARG A 100 -8.23 -0.90 7.06
C ARG A 100 -8.83 -0.36 8.35
N ALA A 101 -7.98 0.17 9.25
CA ALA A 101 -8.42 0.80 10.50
C ALA A 101 -9.26 2.07 10.27
N ALA A 102 -9.03 2.77 9.16
CA ALA A 102 -9.84 3.92 8.72
C ALA A 102 -11.12 3.53 7.96
N GLY A 103 -11.45 2.23 7.88
CA GLY A 103 -12.63 1.72 7.20
C GLY A 103 -12.51 1.64 5.68
N ILE A 104 -11.28 1.66 5.15
CA ILE A 104 -10.98 1.60 3.72
C ILE A 104 -10.44 0.20 3.40
N PRO A 105 -11.12 -0.60 2.56
CA PRO A 105 -10.64 -1.91 2.16
C PRO A 105 -9.32 -1.77 1.41
N ALA A 106 -8.29 -2.49 1.84
CA ALA A 106 -6.94 -2.35 1.29
C ALA A 106 -6.16 -3.66 1.35
N ARG A 107 -5.16 -3.82 0.49
CA ARG A 107 -4.24 -4.96 0.45
C ARG A 107 -2.90 -4.56 -0.16
N SER A 108 -1.88 -5.36 0.07
CA SER A 108 -0.54 -5.14 -0.49
C SER A 108 -0.43 -5.71 -1.91
N GLU A 109 0.47 -5.14 -2.69
CA GLU A 109 0.90 -5.63 -3.99
C GLU A 109 2.43 -5.57 -4.07
N ALA A 110 3.00 -6.42 -4.93
CA ALA A 110 4.43 -6.44 -5.18
C ALA A 110 4.72 -6.66 -6.65
N GLY A 111 5.86 -6.16 -7.09
CA GLY A 111 6.31 -6.27 -8.47
C GLY A 111 7.54 -5.43 -8.71
N LEU A 112 7.48 -4.60 -9.74
CA LEU A 112 8.61 -3.82 -10.22
C LEU A 112 8.25 -2.34 -10.27
N VAL A 113 9.21 -1.48 -9.94
CA VAL A 113 9.13 -0.05 -10.23
C VAL A 113 10.28 0.36 -11.15
N TYR A 114 9.97 1.16 -12.17
CA TYR A 114 11.00 1.78 -13.01
C TYR A 114 11.52 3.07 -12.37
N LEU A 115 12.77 3.05 -11.91
CA LEU A 115 13.41 4.18 -11.26
C LEU A 115 14.80 4.39 -11.85
N ARG A 116 15.12 5.63 -12.25
CA ARG A 116 16.48 6.01 -12.69
C ARG A 116 17.09 5.07 -13.75
N GLY A 117 16.28 4.64 -14.72
CA GLY A 117 16.74 3.82 -15.84
C GLY A 117 16.72 2.30 -15.61
N ARG A 118 16.27 1.82 -14.45
CA ARG A 118 16.29 0.39 -14.09
C ARG A 118 15.00 -0.02 -13.38
N PHE A 119 14.65 -1.30 -13.47
CA PHE A 119 13.57 -1.89 -12.71
C PHE A 119 14.08 -2.43 -11.38
N TYR A 120 13.36 -2.15 -10.30
CA TYR A 120 13.65 -2.65 -8.96
C TYR A 120 12.45 -3.39 -8.40
N TYR A 121 12.70 -4.40 -7.57
CA TYR A 121 11.65 -4.93 -6.71
C TYR A 121 11.01 -3.80 -5.91
N HIS A 122 9.69 -3.81 -5.82
CA HIS A 122 8.96 -2.87 -5.00
C HIS A 122 7.67 -3.49 -4.45
N ALA A 123 7.28 -3.05 -3.26
CA ALA A 123 6.01 -3.37 -2.63
C ALA A 123 5.25 -2.07 -2.33
N TRP A 124 3.95 -2.08 -2.63
CA TRP A 124 3.05 -0.95 -2.43
C TRP A 124 1.67 -1.46 -1.99
N CYS A 125 0.67 -0.59 -1.94
CA CYS A 125 -0.69 -0.98 -1.57
C CYS A 125 -1.72 -0.62 -2.64
N VAL A 126 -2.85 -1.32 -2.63
CA VAL A 126 -4.06 -0.91 -3.32
C VAL A 126 -5.18 -0.76 -2.31
N LEU A 127 -6.03 0.24 -2.54
CA LEU A 127 -7.23 0.50 -1.75
C LEU A 127 -8.46 0.51 -2.63
N TYR A 128 -9.61 0.21 -2.07
CA TYR A 128 -10.87 0.18 -2.79
C TYR A 128 -11.70 1.43 -2.49
N ILE A 129 -12.00 2.21 -3.53
CA ILE A 129 -12.95 3.32 -3.51
C ILE A 129 -13.75 3.23 -4.82
N ASN A 130 -14.84 2.45 -4.80
CA ASN A 130 -15.63 2.01 -5.97
C ASN A 130 -14.86 1.19 -7.03
N ARG A 131 -13.53 1.34 -7.06
CA ARG A 131 -12.56 0.58 -7.84
C ARG A 131 -11.29 0.40 -7.00
N TRP A 132 -10.43 -0.53 -7.40
CA TRP A 132 -9.08 -0.61 -6.83
C TRP A 132 -8.23 0.55 -7.37
N ILE A 133 -7.63 1.30 -6.47
CA ILE A 133 -6.74 2.43 -6.72
C ILE A 133 -5.37 2.07 -6.13
N THR A 134 -4.31 2.25 -6.90
CA THR A 134 -2.93 2.05 -6.47
C THR A 134 -2.46 3.18 -5.58
N ALA A 135 -1.61 2.87 -4.60
CA ALA A 135 -1.03 3.86 -3.72
C ALA A 135 0.32 3.40 -3.20
N ASP A 136 1.24 4.35 -3.09
CA ASP A 136 2.58 4.08 -2.60
C ASP A 136 3.01 5.15 -1.58
N ALA A 137 3.18 4.71 -0.33
CA ALA A 137 3.66 5.55 0.75
C ALA A 137 5.18 5.79 0.74
N VAL A 138 5.97 4.99 0.00
CA VAL A 138 7.39 5.25 -0.20
C VAL A 138 7.59 6.48 -1.08
N PHE A 139 6.78 6.63 -2.14
CA PHE A 139 6.85 7.76 -3.07
C PHE A 139 5.77 8.84 -2.85
N ASN A 140 4.92 8.70 -1.84
CA ASN A 140 3.78 9.59 -1.55
C ASN A 140 2.77 9.74 -2.71
N GLN A 141 2.47 8.62 -3.38
CA GLN A 141 1.62 8.59 -4.57
C GLN A 141 0.25 7.95 -4.28
N ILE A 142 -0.81 8.56 -4.84
CA ILE A 142 -2.15 7.97 -5.00
C ILE A 142 -2.90 8.77 -6.10
N PRO A 143 -3.27 8.17 -7.24
CA PRO A 143 -2.83 6.84 -7.66
C PRO A 143 -1.29 6.74 -7.77
N ALA A 144 -0.75 5.53 -7.67
CA ALA A 144 0.65 5.30 -8.02
C ALA A 144 0.84 5.54 -9.53
N ASP A 145 2.02 6.00 -9.94
CA ASP A 145 2.26 6.28 -11.35
C ASP A 145 2.45 5.00 -12.18
N VAL A 146 2.52 5.15 -13.50
CA VAL A 146 2.63 4.04 -14.46
C VAL A 146 3.97 3.30 -14.42
N THR A 147 4.92 3.70 -13.56
CA THR A 147 6.19 2.98 -13.40
C THR A 147 6.04 1.68 -12.61
N HIS A 148 4.90 1.47 -11.95
CA HIS A 148 4.59 0.30 -11.14
C HIS A 148 4.00 -0.83 -12.00
N ILE A 149 4.76 -1.92 -12.15
CA ILE A 149 4.34 -3.14 -12.84
C ILE A 149 4.06 -4.21 -11.80
N ARG A 150 2.77 -4.45 -11.56
CA ARG A 150 2.28 -5.48 -10.63
C ARG A 150 2.61 -6.89 -11.14
N LEU A 151 3.28 -7.67 -10.31
CA LEU A 151 3.49 -9.11 -10.55
C LEU A 151 2.60 -9.96 -9.63
N LEU A 152 2.30 -9.45 -8.43
CA LEU A 152 1.48 -10.14 -7.43
C LEU A 152 0.46 -9.23 -6.78
N ARG A 153 -0.59 -9.87 -6.29
CA ARG A 153 -1.63 -9.28 -5.46
C ARG A 153 -2.05 -10.30 -4.42
N GLY A 154 -1.97 -9.94 -3.16
CA GLY A 154 -2.26 -10.84 -2.05
C GLY A 154 -1.66 -10.35 -0.75
N GLU A 155 -2.02 -11.01 0.35
CA GLU A 155 -1.47 -10.72 1.67
C GLU A 155 0.05 -11.02 1.69
N THR A 156 0.75 -10.40 2.65
CA THR A 156 2.22 -10.27 2.64
C THR A 156 2.97 -11.61 2.71
N ASP A 157 2.35 -12.67 3.23
CA ASP A 157 2.91 -14.03 3.29
C ASP A 157 3.16 -14.64 1.90
N GLN A 158 2.35 -14.27 0.91
CA GLN A 158 2.54 -14.69 -0.49
C GLN A 158 3.65 -13.91 -1.18
N GLN A 159 3.95 -12.69 -0.73
CA GLN A 159 4.92 -11.78 -1.35
C GLN A 159 6.37 -12.19 -1.04
N ILE A 160 6.64 -12.69 0.17
CA ILE A 160 7.97 -13.17 0.59
C ILE A 160 8.47 -14.31 -0.31
N ARG A 161 7.57 -15.15 -0.84
CA ARG A 161 7.93 -16.25 -1.74
C ARG A 161 8.51 -15.78 -3.08
N LEU A 162 8.27 -14.53 -3.48
CA LEU A 162 8.72 -13.98 -4.76
C LEU A 162 10.07 -13.27 -4.73
N ILE A 163 10.60 -12.91 -3.56
CA ILE A 163 11.95 -12.32 -3.46
C ILE A 163 12.96 -13.24 -4.19
N GLY A 164 12.81 -14.55 -4.03
CA GLY A 164 13.64 -15.55 -4.70
C GLY A 164 13.40 -15.72 -6.21
N VAL A 165 12.27 -15.26 -6.76
CA VAL A 165 11.91 -15.38 -8.18
C VAL A 165 12.27 -14.09 -8.94
N ILE A 166 12.00 -12.93 -8.33
CA ILE A 166 12.34 -11.62 -8.92
C ILE A 166 13.85 -11.47 -9.04
N GLY A 167 14.63 -11.96 -8.07
CA GLY A 167 16.09 -12.02 -8.18
C GLY A 167 16.63 -12.90 -9.33
N LYS A 168 15.79 -13.74 -9.93
CA LYS A 168 16.13 -14.60 -11.09
C LYS A 168 15.53 -14.10 -12.41
N THR A 169 14.79 -12.99 -12.39
CA THR A 169 14.11 -12.45 -13.57
C THR A 169 14.99 -11.41 -14.25
N ASN A 170 15.18 -11.54 -15.57
CA ASN A 170 15.94 -10.59 -16.38
C ASN A 170 14.97 -9.69 -17.16
N LEU A 171 15.17 -8.37 -17.09
CA LEU A 171 14.33 -7.38 -17.76
C LEU A 171 15.20 -6.54 -18.70
N GLU A 172 14.83 -6.52 -19.96
CA GLU A 172 15.52 -5.76 -21.00
C GLU A 172 14.61 -4.64 -21.53
N VAL A 173 15.13 -3.41 -21.54
CA VAL A 173 14.45 -2.28 -22.18
C VAL A 173 14.75 -2.33 -23.68
N LEU A 174 13.80 -2.80 -24.48
CA LEU A 174 13.99 -2.97 -25.93
C LEU A 174 14.13 -1.65 -26.68
N SER A 175 13.40 -0.61 -26.26
CA SER A 175 13.51 0.75 -26.81
C SER A 175 12.93 1.77 -25.84
N GLN A 176 13.45 3.00 -25.87
CA GLN A 176 12.91 4.15 -25.12
C GLN A 176 13.03 5.39 -26.01
N THR A 177 11.90 5.99 -26.37
CA THR A 177 11.87 7.28 -27.07
C THR A 177 11.96 8.40 -26.04
N ARG A 178 12.91 9.33 -26.22
CA ARG A 178 13.04 10.53 -25.40
C ARG A 178 12.01 11.59 -25.79
#